data_AF-A0A7X3HEP9-F1
#
_entry.id   AF-A0A7X3HEP9-F1
#
_cell.length_a   1.000
_cell.length_b   1.000
_cell.length_c   1.000
_cell.angle_alpha   90.00
_cell.angle_beta   90.00
_cell.angle_gamma   90.00
#
_symmetry.space_group_name_H-M   'P 1'
#
loop_
_entity.id
_entity.type
_entity.pdbx_description
1 polymer ?
#
loop_
_entity_poly.entity_id
_entity_poly.type
_entity_poly.pdbx_seq_one_letter_code
_entity_poly.pdbx_strand_id
1 'polypeptide(L)' 'LQQWAGCGASVPLSGFGYNLSKGVMEAVNDEGFIGLFKGGFKAAAAGTSAALVFSYLAALIFKPKMKK' A
#
# COMPACT_ATOMS: atom_id res chain seq x y z
N LEU A 1 -8.22 -0.82 -20.88
CA LEU A 1 -7.75 -0.18 -19.62
C LEU A 1 -6.30 -0.54 -19.31
N GLN A 2 -5.93 -1.82 -19.19
CA GLN A 2 -4.56 -2.25 -18.84
C GLN A 2 -3.47 -1.83 -19.85
N GLN A 3 -3.78 -1.80 -21.15
CA GLN A 3 -2.86 -1.30 -22.20
C GLN A 3 -2.59 0.21 -22.13
N TRP A 4 -3.45 0.99 -21.47
CA TRP A 4 -3.34 2.46 -21.38
C TRP A 4 -2.81 2.92 -20.01
N ALA A 5 -3.21 2.25 -18.93
CA ALA A 5 -2.79 2.56 -17.56
C ALA A 5 -1.52 1.81 -17.12
N GLY A 6 -0.94 0.99 -18.00
CA GLY A 6 0.33 0.27 -17.77
C GLY A 6 0.31 -0.60 -16.51
N CYS A 7 1.46 -0.69 -15.84
CA CYS A 7 1.61 -1.46 -14.60
C CYS A 7 0.67 -0.99 -13.48
N GLY A 8 0.19 0.26 -13.52
CA GLY A 8 -0.71 0.83 -12.52
C GLY A 8 -2.09 0.18 -12.46
N ALA A 9 -2.61 -0.31 -13.59
CA ALA A 9 -3.90 -1.01 -13.63
C ALA A 9 -3.85 -2.46 -13.12
N SER A 10 -2.66 -3.05 -13.04
CA SER A 10 -2.48 -4.38 -12.45
C SER A 10 -2.27 -4.33 -10.92
N VAL A 11 -2.05 -3.14 -10.35
CA VAL A 11 -1.86 -2.99 -8.90
C VAL A 11 -3.23 -3.05 -8.22
N PRO A 12 -3.43 -3.90 -7.19
CA PRO A 12 -4.73 -4.09 -6.54
C PRO A 12 -5.08 -2.92 -5.61
N LEU A 13 -5.33 -1.75 -6.18
CA LEU A 13 -5.71 -0.53 -5.45
C LEU A 13 -7.10 -0.64 -4.80
N SER A 14 -8.03 -1.34 -5.44
CA SER A 14 -9.36 -1.63 -4.88
C SER A 14 -9.28 -2.58 -3.68
N GLY A 15 -8.39 -3.58 -3.73
CA GLY A 15 -8.13 -4.49 -2.62
C GLY A 15 -7.48 -3.80 -1.42
N PHE A 16 -6.63 -2.80 -1.67
CA PHE A 16 -6.01 -2.00 -0.61
C PHE A 16 -7.05 -1.22 0.21
N GLY A 17 -8.00 -0.54 -0.45
CA GLY A 17 -9.06 0.22 0.24
C GLY A 17 -9.96 -0.67 1.10
N TYR A 18 -10.38 -1.84 0.58
CA TYR A 18 -11.19 -2.79 1.34
C TYR A 18 -10.44 -3.33 2.58
N ASN A 19 -9.18 -3.73 2.43
CA ASN A 19 -8.37 -4.22 3.54
C ASN A 19 -8.05 -3.13 4.59
N LEU A 20 -7.86 -1.88 4.15
CA LEU A 20 -7.65 -0.74 5.04
C LEU A 20 -8.89 -0.49 5.91
N SER A 21 -10.06 -0.38 5.29
CA SER A 21 -11.32 -0.16 6.00
C SER A 21 -11.63 -1.32 6.96
N LYS A 22 -11.41 -2.56 6.52
CA LYS A 22 -11.58 -3.75 7.36
C LYS A 22 -10.63 -3.74 8.57
N GLY A 23 -9.34 -3.47 8.36
CA GLY A 23 -8.35 -3.41 9.44
C GLY A 23 -8.58 -2.25 10.42
N VAL A 24 -9.10 -1.11 9.93
CA VAL A 24 -9.55 -0.01 10.79
C VAL A 24 -10.77 -0.43 11.61
N MET A 25 -11.79 -1.04 10.99
CA MET A 25 -12.98 -1.52 11.70
C MET A 25 -12.66 -2.54 12.79
N GLU A 26 -11.80 -3.53 12.49
CA GLU A 26 -11.37 -4.53 13.48
C GLU A 26 -10.62 -3.87 14.64
N ALA A 27 -9.67 -2.98 14.36
CA ALA A 27 -8.91 -2.29 15.41
C ALA A 27 -9.78 -1.35 16.26
N VAL A 28 -10.78 -0.69 15.66
CA VAL A 28 -11.74 0.15 16.39
C VAL A 28 -12.65 -0.69 17.29
N ASN A 29 -13.06 -1.87 16.86
CA ASN A 29 -13.85 -2.78 17.69
C ASN A 29 -13.06 -3.27 18.91
N ASP A 30 -11.77 -3.55 18.75
CA ASP A 30 -10.92 -4.07 19.84
C ASP A 30 -10.41 -2.97 20.79
N GLU A 31 -9.97 -1.81 20.25
CA GLU A 31 -9.26 -0.78 21.02
C GLU A 31 -10.05 0.54 21.12
N GLY A 32 -11.27 0.60 20.57
CA GLY A 32 -12.08 1.82 20.55
C GLY A 32 -11.48 2.92 19.69
N PHE A 33 -11.54 4.17 20.14
CA PHE A 33 -11.12 5.33 19.34
C PHE A 33 -9.63 5.31 18.94
N ILE A 34 -8.74 4.75 19.77
CA ILE A 34 -7.31 4.62 19.44
C ILE A 34 -7.08 3.62 18.30
N GLY A 35 -8.00 2.66 18.15
CA GLY A 35 -8.02 1.66 17.10
C GLY A 35 -8.13 2.23 15.70
N LEU A 36 -8.74 3.41 15.53
CA LEU A 36 -8.83 4.08 14.23
C LEU A 36 -7.44 4.37 13.66
N PHE A 37 -6.57 4.95 14.50
CA PHE A 37 -5.22 5.30 14.12
C PHE A 37 -4.34 4.06 14.01
N LYS A 38 -4.42 3.16 14.99
CA LYS A 38 -3.57 1.96 15.02
C LYS A 38 -3.89 0.99 13.89
N GLY A 39 -5.18 0.75 13.63
CA GLY A 39 -5.65 -0.08 12.51
C GLY A 39 -5.32 0.54 11.16
N GLY A 40 -5.52 1.85 11.01
CA GLY A 40 -5.18 2.58 9.79
C GLY A 40 -3.69 2.55 9.50
N PHE A 41 -2.84 2.87 10.47
CA PHE A 41 -1.38 2.79 10.32
C PHE A 41 -0.92 1.36 10.05
N LYS A 42 -1.45 0.36 10.76
CA LYS A 42 -1.03 -1.04 10.60
C LYS A 42 -1.43 -1.61 9.24
N ALA A 43 -2.66 -1.34 8.78
CA ALA A 43 -3.14 -1.81 7.48
C ALA A 43 -2.48 -1.03 6.31
N ALA A 44 -2.20 0.27 6.47
CA ALA A 44 -1.46 1.04 5.48
C ALA A 44 0.03 0.69 5.42
N ALA A 45 0.64 0.35 6.57
CA ALA A 45 2.07 0.02 6.66
C ALA A 45 2.47 -1.13 5.74
N ALA A 46 1.64 -2.17 5.64
CA ALA A 46 1.92 -3.31 4.76
C ALA A 46 2.09 -2.88 3.29
N GLY A 47 1.25 -1.96 2.80
CA GLY A 47 1.34 -1.43 1.44
C GLY A 47 2.58 -0.58 1.23
N THR A 48 2.90 0.32 2.16
CA THR A 48 4.08 1.18 2.07
C THR A 48 5.39 0.40 2.18
N SER A 49 5.47 -0.59 3.07
CA SER A 49 6.64 -1.47 3.19
C SER A 49 6.85 -2.30 1.93
N ALA A 50 5.78 -2.86 1.36
CA ALA A 50 5.86 -3.57 0.09
C ALA A 50 6.34 -2.63 -1.03
N ALA A 51 5.78 -1.42 -1.13
CA ALA A 51 6.20 -0.43 -2.13
C ALA A 51 7.69 -0.06 -2.00
N LEU A 52 8.20 0.11 -0.78
CA LEU A 52 9.62 0.38 -0.54
C LEU A 52 10.52 -0.79 -0.98
N VAL A 53 10.16 -2.02 -0.63
CA VAL A 53 10.94 -3.21 -1.01
C VAL A 53 10.93 -3.42 -2.53
N PHE A 54 9.76 -3.37 -3.16
CA PHE A 54 9.65 -3.55 -4.62
C PHE A 54 10.30 -2.41 -5.40
N SER A 55 10.19 -1.17 -4.93
CA SER A 55 10.87 -0.03 -5.57
C SER A 55 12.39 -0.14 -5.44
N TYR A 56 12.90 -0.63 -4.31
CA TYR A 56 14.33 -0.91 -4.14
C TYR A 56 14.81 -2.04 -5.06
N LEU A 57 14.06 -3.14 -5.15
CA LEU A 57 14.37 -4.23 -6.07
C LEU A 57 14.34 -3.78 -7.54
N ALA A 58 13.35 -2.97 -7.92
CA ALA A 58 13.29 -2.37 -9.24
C ALA A 58 14.49 -1.44 -9.50
N ALA A 59 14.95 -0.69 -8.48
CA ALA A 59 16.11 0.17 -8.60
C ALA A 59 17.41 -0.62 -8.86
N LEU A 60 17.55 -1.82 -8.31
CA LEU A 60 18.69 -2.69 -8.56
C LEU A 60 18.74 -3.20 -10.01
N ILE A 61 17.59 -3.53 -10.59
CA ILE A 61 17.51 -4.07 -11.97
C ILE A 61 17.62 -2.94 -13.00
N PHE A 62 16.90 -1.84 -12.80
CA PHE A 62 16.74 -0.81 -13.82
C PHE A 62 17.73 0.35 -13.72
N LYS A 63 18.62 0.37 -12.70
CA LYS A 63 19.58 1.46 -12.43
C LYS A 63 18.95 2.84 -12.72
N PRO A 64 17.90 3.23 -11.97
CA PRO A 64 17.18 4.47 -12.23
C PRO A 64 18.15 5.64 -12.09
N LYS A 65 18.53 6.24 -13.22
CA LYS A 65 19.36 7.45 -13.24
C LYS A 65 18.49 8.61 -12.77
N MET A 66 18.90 9.32 -11.74
CA MET A 66 18.35 10.64 -11.47
C MET A 66 18.57 11.50 -12.72
N LYS A 67 17.47 12.00 -13.32
CA LYS A 67 17.60 13.03 -14.36
C LYS A 67 18.28 14.24 -13.70
N LYS A 68 19.43 14.62 -14.25
CA LYS A 68 20.06 15.92 -13.98
C LYS A 68 19.17 17.03 -14.55
#